data_AF-A0A1F6EH99-F1
#
_entry.id   AF-A0A1F6EH99-F1
#
_cell.length_a   1.000
_cell.length_b   1.000
_cell.length_c   1.000
_cell.angle_alpha   90.00
_cell.angle_beta   90.00
_cell.angle_gamma   90.00
#
_symmetry.space_group_name_H-M   'P 1'
#
loop_
_entity.id
_entity.type
_entity.pdbx_description
1 polymer ?
#
loop_
_entity_poly.entity_id
_entity_poly.type
_entity_poly.pdbx_seq_one_letter_code
_entity_poly.pdbx_strand_id
1 'polypeptide(L)'
;MSDIATNLTERALRGIRALTAVKPDWRTKIKEESFDMQLSERCVLGQVFGHFDKGMQALNLQHGEDGITHGFQLRPAELASSIPEWNRIWRSLIRE
;
A
#
# COMPACT_ATOMS: atom_id res chain seq x y z
N MET A 1 -14.40 -12.80 7.58
CA MET A 1 -13.86 -11.65 6.83
C MET A 1 -14.91 -11.22 5.82
N SER A 2 -15.15 -9.92 5.66
CA SER A 2 -16.03 -9.42 4.59
C SER A 2 -15.36 -9.55 3.23
N ASP A 3 -16.13 -9.58 2.15
CA ASP A 3 -15.61 -9.64 0.78
C ASP A 3 -14.65 -8.48 0.48
N ILE A 4 -14.89 -7.31 1.09
CA ILE A 4 -14.04 -6.13 1.01
C ILE A 4 -12.66 -6.40 1.62
N ALA A 5 -12.60 -6.95 2.84
CA ALA A 5 -11.35 -7.23 3.52
C ALA A 5 -10.48 -8.24 2.75
N THR A 6 -11.12 -9.28 2.19
CA THR A 6 -10.46 -10.27 1.35
C THR A 6 -9.86 -9.60 0.10
N ASN A 7 -10.66 -8.81 -0.62
CA ASN A 7 -10.19 -8.14 -1.83
C ASN A 7 -9.00 -7.17 -1.57
N LEU A 8 -9.09 -6.37 -0.50
CA LEU A 8 -8.04 -5.44 -0.12
C LEU A 8 -6.75 -6.16 0.28
N THR A 9 -6.87 -7.30 0.98
CA THR A 9 -5.72 -8.13 1.36
C THR A 9 -5.01 -8.68 0.13
N GLU A 10 -5.74 -9.22 -0.84
CA GLU A 10 -5.13 -9.72 -2.08
C GLU A 10 -4.41 -8.63 -2.88
N ARG A 11 -5.00 -7.43 -2.95
CA ARG A 11 -4.39 -6.25 -3.57
C ARG A 11 -3.10 -5.85 -2.84
N ALA A 12 -3.12 -5.76 -1.52
CA ALA A 12 -1.93 -5.46 -0.72
C ALA A 12 -0.82 -6.52 -0.90
N LEU A 13 -1.17 -7.81 -0.96
CA LEU A 13 -0.21 -8.88 -1.23
C LEU A 13 0.42 -8.78 -2.63
N ARG A 14 -0.32 -8.33 -3.65
CA ARG A 14 0.24 -7.99 -4.96
C ARG A 14 1.25 -6.85 -4.84
N GLY A 15 0.92 -5.79 -4.09
CA GLY A 15 1.82 -4.68 -3.78
C GLY A 15 3.11 -5.11 -3.08
N ILE A 16 3.01 -6.00 -2.09
CA ILE A 16 4.18 -6.54 -1.38
C ILE A 16 5.09 -7.33 -2.31
N ARG A 17 4.54 -8.14 -3.23
CA ARG A 17 5.36 -8.85 -4.22
C ARG A 17 6.10 -7.88 -5.13
N ALA A 18 5.44 -6.83 -5.62
CA ALA A 18 6.07 -5.79 -6.44
C ALA A 18 7.17 -5.04 -5.65
N LEU A 19 6.88 -4.63 -4.41
CA LEU A 19 7.84 -4.00 -3.51
C LEU A 19 9.05 -4.89 -3.24
N THR A 20 8.83 -6.17 -2.94
CA THR A 20 9.90 -7.11 -2.58
C THR A 20 10.81 -7.39 -3.78
N ALA A 21 10.27 -7.39 -5.00
CA ALA A 21 11.07 -7.55 -6.22
C ALA A 21 12.03 -6.38 -6.47
N VAL A 22 11.62 -5.14 -6.16
CA VAL A 22 12.44 -3.93 -6.37
C VAL A 22 13.29 -3.57 -5.14
N LYS A 23 12.79 -3.87 -3.94
CA LYS A 23 13.35 -3.43 -2.66
C LYS A 23 13.16 -4.52 -1.59
N PRO A 24 13.96 -5.61 -1.58
CA PRO A 24 13.75 -6.74 -0.67
C PRO A 24 13.74 -6.37 0.82
N ASP A 25 14.45 -5.30 1.19
CA ASP A 25 14.60 -4.78 2.55
C ASP A 25 13.56 -3.71 2.94
N TRP A 26 12.51 -3.50 2.13
CA TRP A 26 11.56 -2.40 2.27
C TRP A 26 10.94 -2.26 3.67
N ARG A 27 10.67 -3.37 4.36
CA ARG A 27 10.08 -3.37 5.71
C ARG A 27 10.93 -2.60 6.73
N THR A 28 12.26 -2.64 6.60
CA THR A 28 13.18 -1.97 7.54
C THR A 28 13.07 -0.44 7.50
N LYS A 29 12.43 0.10 6.46
CA LYS A 29 12.20 1.54 6.29
C LYS A 29 10.88 2.02 6.88
N ILE A 30 9.97 1.12 7.23
CA ILE A 30 8.64 1.47 7.70
C ILE A 30 8.68 1.78 9.20
N LYS A 31 8.22 2.98 9.54
CA LYS A 31 7.95 3.47 10.89
C LYS A 31 6.46 3.37 11.17
N GLU A 32 6.07 2.34 11.92
CA GLU A 32 4.67 2.01 12.17
C GLU A 32 3.90 3.14 12.87
N GLU A 33 4.54 3.86 13.79
CA GLU A 33 3.95 4.97 14.54
C GLU A 33 3.49 6.11 13.64
N SER A 34 4.12 6.23 12.47
CA SER A 34 3.82 7.28 11.50
C SER A 34 3.01 6.79 10.31
N PHE A 35 2.77 5.49 10.18
CA PHE A 35 2.19 4.88 8.99
C PHE A 35 0.73 5.29 8.71
N ASP A 36 0.46 5.76 7.49
CA ASP A 36 -0.91 6.00 7.02
C ASP A 36 -0.96 5.89 5.50
N MET A 37 -1.76 4.95 4.98
CA MET A 37 -1.92 4.74 3.54
C MET A 37 -2.53 5.93 2.79
N GLN A 38 -3.19 6.86 3.47
CA GLN A 38 -3.79 8.04 2.85
C GLN A 38 -2.81 9.18 2.60
N LEU A 39 -1.64 9.16 3.24
CA LEU A 39 -0.69 10.27 3.21
C LEU A 39 0.51 9.89 2.35
N SER A 40 0.77 10.65 1.28
CA SER A 40 1.76 10.32 0.26
C SER A 40 3.17 10.04 0.80
N GLU A 41 3.57 10.70 1.89
CA GLU A 41 4.88 10.51 2.53
C GLU A 41 4.87 9.45 3.64
N ARG A 42 3.70 9.13 4.19
CA ARG A 42 3.54 8.21 5.33
C ARG A 42 2.97 6.85 4.95
N CYS A 43 2.49 6.68 3.72
CA CYS A 43 2.10 5.40 3.16
C CYS A 43 3.33 4.52 2.90
N VAL A 44 3.11 3.24 2.55
CA VAL A 44 4.21 2.29 2.30
C VAL A 44 5.21 2.79 1.25
N LEU A 45 4.72 3.35 0.14
CA LEU A 45 5.57 3.89 -0.93
C LEU A 45 6.30 5.17 -0.50
N GLY A 46 5.60 6.03 0.25
CA GLY A 46 6.16 7.24 0.84
C GLY A 46 7.34 6.95 1.76
N GLN A 47 7.20 5.98 2.66
CA GLN A 47 8.27 5.66 3.60
C GLN A 47 9.44 4.91 2.94
N VAL A 48 9.18 4.10 1.91
CA VAL A 48 10.24 3.33 1.23
C VAL A 48 11.05 4.18 0.23
N PHE A 49 10.36 5.05 -0.52
CA PHE A 49 10.92 5.82 -1.65
C PHE A 49 10.91 7.35 -1.44
N GLY A 50 10.40 7.82 -0.30
CA GLY A 50 10.32 9.23 0.08
C GLY A 50 9.07 9.97 -0.39
N HIS A 51 8.29 9.39 -1.32
CA HIS A 51 6.99 9.92 -1.76
C HIS A 51 6.20 8.84 -2.52
N PHE A 52 4.88 8.89 -2.49
CA PHE A 52 3.99 7.97 -3.21
C PHE A 52 4.33 7.88 -4.71
N ASP A 53 4.38 9.02 -5.41
CA ASP A 53 4.66 9.06 -6.86
C ASP A 53 6.02 8.46 -7.22
N LYS A 54 7.04 8.70 -6.36
CA LYS A 54 8.38 8.11 -6.54
C LYS A 54 8.34 6.59 -6.42
N GLY A 55 7.52 6.08 -5.51
CA GLY A 55 7.30 4.64 -5.38
C GLY A 55 6.57 4.05 -6.58
N MET A 56 5.51 4.70 -7.06
CA MET A 56 4.80 4.26 -8.27
C MET A 56 5.75 4.19 -9.48
N GLN A 57 6.57 5.23 -9.67
CA GLN A 57 7.60 5.26 -10.71
C GLN A 57 8.64 4.14 -10.53
N ALA A 58 9.14 3.93 -9.30
CA ALA A 58 10.14 2.90 -9.02
C ALA A 58 9.62 1.47 -9.27
N LEU A 59 8.31 1.25 -9.10
CA LEU A 59 7.64 -0.01 -9.40
C LEU A 59 7.17 -0.12 -10.86
N ASN A 60 7.43 0.91 -11.69
CA ASN A 60 6.92 1.02 -13.06
C ASN A 60 5.39 0.87 -13.14
N LEU A 61 4.67 1.45 -12.19
CA LEU A 61 3.21 1.43 -12.09
C LEU A 61 2.63 2.82 -12.37
N GLN A 62 1.47 2.86 -13.02
CA GLN A 62 0.73 4.10 -13.23
C GLN A 62 -0.25 4.38 -12.08
N HIS A 63 -0.73 5.62 -11.97
CA HIS A 63 -1.85 5.93 -11.08
C HIS A 63 -3.14 5.27 -11.57
N GLY A 64 -4.10 5.07 -10.67
CA GLY A 64 -5.41 4.51 -11.02
C GLY A 64 -5.38 2.99 -10.91
N GLU A 65 -5.73 2.28 -11.98
CA GLU A 65 -5.98 0.83 -11.93
C GLU A 65 -4.75 0.01 -11.50
N ASP A 66 -3.53 0.43 -11.87
CA ASP A 66 -2.30 -0.23 -11.42
C ASP A 66 -2.12 -0.09 -9.90
N GLY A 67 -2.22 1.14 -9.38
CA GLY A 67 -2.15 1.41 -7.94
C GLY A 67 -3.27 0.73 -7.16
N ILE A 68 -4.48 0.68 -7.72
CA ILE A 68 -5.62 -0.07 -7.17
C ILE A 68 -5.29 -1.55 -7.10
N THR A 69 -4.90 -2.17 -8.22
CA THR A 69 -4.62 -3.62 -8.32
C THR A 69 -3.53 -4.09 -7.36
N HIS A 70 -2.56 -3.22 -7.08
CA HIS A 70 -1.45 -3.46 -6.15
C HIS A 70 -1.71 -2.95 -4.72
N GLY A 71 -2.91 -2.44 -4.44
CA GLY A 71 -3.31 -2.04 -3.08
C GLY A 71 -2.63 -0.77 -2.58
N PHE A 72 -2.06 0.04 -3.46
CA PHE A 72 -1.46 1.34 -3.16
C PHE A 72 -2.45 2.50 -3.30
N GLN A 73 -3.57 2.29 -3.98
CA GLN A 73 -4.67 3.25 -4.07
C GLN A 73 -6.01 2.56 -3.83
N LEU A 74 -7.01 3.32 -3.40
CA LEU A 74 -8.41 2.91 -3.38
C LEU A 74 -9.15 3.53 -4.55
N ARG A 75 -10.24 2.88 -4.98
CA ARG A 75 -11.19 3.51 -5.92
C ARG A 75 -11.89 4.66 -5.22
N PRO A 76 -12.31 5.73 -5.93
CA PRO A 76 -13.04 6.84 -5.33
C PRO A 76 -14.27 6.39 -4.52
N ALA A 77 -15.01 5.39 -5.02
CA ALA A 77 -16.17 4.82 -4.34
C ALA A 77 -15.84 4.01 -3.07
N GLU A 78 -14.58 3.59 -2.89
CA GLU A 78 -14.12 2.79 -1.76
C GLU A 78 -13.59 3.64 -0.60
N LEU A 79 -13.22 4.91 -0.84
CA LEU A 79 -12.46 5.74 0.11
C LEU A 79 -13.10 5.74 1.51
N ALA A 80 -14.33 6.21 1.65
CA ALA A 80 -14.97 6.40 2.96
C ALA A 80 -15.15 5.09 3.76
N SER A 81 -15.43 3.97 3.08
CA SER A 81 -15.75 2.69 3.73
C SER A 81 -14.51 1.81 3.97
N SER A 82 -13.47 1.98 3.16
CA SER A 82 -12.34 1.06 3.12
C SER A 82 -11.07 1.60 3.76
N ILE A 83 -10.95 2.92 4.01
CA ILE A 83 -9.74 3.53 4.60
C ILE A 83 -9.30 2.85 5.92
N PRO A 84 -10.18 2.66 6.93
CA PRO A 84 -9.75 2.05 8.20
C PRO A 84 -9.24 0.63 8.00
N GLU A 85 -9.94 -0.16 7.19
CA GLU A 85 -9.60 -1.55 6.91
C GLU A 85 -8.33 -1.66 6.07
N TRP A 86 -8.15 -0.79 5.07
CA TRP A 86 -6.96 -0.72 4.23
C TRP A 86 -5.71 -0.41 5.05
N ASN A 87 -5.79 0.57 5.96
CA ASN A 87 -4.71 0.86 6.90
C ASN A 87 -4.43 -0.32 7.84
N ARG A 88 -5.47 -0.97 8.36
CA ARG A 88 -5.35 -2.14 9.24
C ARG A 88 -4.63 -3.31 8.55
N ILE A 89 -5.02 -3.61 7.31
CA ILE A 89 -4.44 -4.70 6.51
C ILE A 89 -2.95 -4.45 6.27
N TRP A 90 -2.57 -3.27 5.77
CA TRP A 90 -1.16 -2.97 5.52
C TRP A 90 -0.32 -3.03 6.79
N ARG A 91 -0.82 -2.50 7.91
CA ARG A 91 -0.13 -2.59 9.21
C ARG A 91 0.09 -4.04 9.65
N SER A 92 -0.89 -4.92 9.42
CA SER A 92 -0.74 -6.35 9.70
C SER A 92 0.39 -6.95 8.85
N LEU A 93 0.36 -6.72 7.54
CA LEU A 93 1.30 -7.31 6.60
C LEU A 93 2.75 -6.78 6.73
N ILE A 94 2.91 -5.56 7.25
CA ILE A 94 4.23 -4.99 7.56
C ILE A 94 4.92 -5.77 8.69
N ARG A 95 4.14 -6.30 9.64
CA ARG A 95 4.63 -7.01 10.83
C ARG A 95 4.93 -8.50 10.61
N GLU A 96 4.42 -9.06 9.51
CA GLU A 96 4.72 -10.43 9.05
C GLU A 96 6.09 -10.49 8.36
#